data_AF-A0A916CKU9-F1
#
_entry.id   AF-A0A916CKU9-F1
#
_cell.length_a   1.000
_cell.length_b   1.000
_cell.length_c   1.000
_cell.angle_alpha   90.00
_cell.angle_beta   90.00
_cell.angle_gamma   90.00
#
_symmetry.space_group_name_H-M   'P 1'
#
loop_
_entity.id
_entity.type
_entity.pdbx_description
1 polymer ?
#
loop_
_entity_poly.entity_id
_entity_poly.type
_entity_poly.pdbx_seq_one_letter_code
_entity_poly.pdbx_strand_id
1 'polypeptide(L)'
;MELFEYPEGKTNYQILNEDGEKTTITLDKWVADVLQIELPDVHERIRLAYDKLLREKPELTRRQRGNCIREMAERTANKYQVRKKKVLGWNDKDIDLF
;
A
#
# COMPACT_ATOMS: atom_id res chain seq x y z
N MET A 1 -20.72 12.13 15.96
CA MET A 1 -20.50 11.20 14.85
C MET A 1 -19.05 11.39 14.47
N GLU A 2 -18.15 10.69 15.17
CA GLU A 2 -16.71 10.78 14.88
C GLU A 2 -16.50 10.20 13.48
N LEU A 3 -15.95 11.01 12.57
CA LEU A 3 -15.56 10.52 11.26
C LEU A 3 -14.56 9.39 11.49
N PHE A 4 -14.77 8.24 10.86
CA PHE A 4 -13.87 7.11 10.87
C PHE A 4 -12.47 7.54 10.44
N GLU A 5 -11.53 7.68 11.38
CA GLU A 5 -10.18 8.11 11.10
C GLU A 5 -9.33 6.92 10.63
N TYR A 6 -8.55 7.14 9.57
CA TYR A 6 -7.56 6.16 9.14
C TYR A 6 -6.53 5.98 10.26
N PRO A 7 -6.12 4.74 10.62
CA PRO A 7 -5.10 4.54 11.62
C PRO A 7 -3.85 5.32 11.24
N GLU A 8 -3.43 6.21 12.13
CA GLU A 8 -2.27 7.05 11.91
C GLU A 8 -0.99 6.22 11.84
N GLY A 9 -0.06 6.69 11.02
CA GLY A 9 1.27 6.09 10.88
C GLY A 9 1.56 5.61 9.47
N LYS A 10 2.77 5.06 9.32
CA LYS A 10 3.32 4.60 8.05
C LYS A 10 4.04 3.27 8.24
N THR A 11 4.08 2.46 7.18
CA THR A 11 4.84 1.22 7.10
C THR A 11 5.91 1.35 6.01
N ASN A 12 7.14 0.98 6.34
CA ASN A 12 8.29 1.11 5.45
C ASN A 12 8.66 -0.25 4.83
N TYR A 13 8.86 -0.27 3.53
CA TYR A 13 9.33 -1.43 2.77
C TYR A 13 10.67 -1.09 2.11
N GLN A 14 11.73 -1.80 2.49
CA GLN A 14 13.09 -1.59 1.95
C GLN A 14 13.34 -2.53 0.77
N ILE A 15 13.60 -1.98 -0.41
CA ILE A 15 13.91 -2.73 -1.64
C ILE A 15 15.26 -2.27 -2.20
N LEU A 16 15.77 -2.95 -3.23
CA LEU A 16 16.96 -2.51 -3.96
C LEU A 16 16.55 -1.58 -5.12
N ASN A 17 17.38 -0.57 -5.41
CA ASN A 17 17.22 0.32 -6.54
C ASN A 17 18.01 -0.17 -7.77
N GLU A 18 18.04 0.64 -8.83
CA GLU A 18 18.79 0.37 -10.07
C GLU A 18 20.30 0.18 -9.87
N ASP A 19 20.88 0.78 -8.82
CA ASP A 19 22.30 0.71 -8.48
C ASP A 19 22.62 -0.44 -7.51
N GLY A 20 21.61 -1.22 -7.10
CA GLY A 20 21.74 -2.25 -6.07
C GLY A 20 21.78 -1.71 -4.63
N GLU A 21 21.49 -0.42 -4.44
CA GLU A 21 21.42 0.24 -3.14
C GLU A 21 20.02 0.12 -2.50
N LYS A 22 19.96 0.17 -1.17
CA LYS A 22 18.69 0.13 -0.45
C LYS A 22 17.90 1.42 -0.65
N THR A 23 16.63 1.29 -1.04
CA THR A 23 15.65 2.38 -1.07
C THR A 23 14.38 1.98 -0.32
N THR A 24 13.70 2.96 0.26
CA THR A 24 12.48 2.73 1.06
C THR A 24 11.25 3.23 0.32
N ILE A 25 10.22 2.39 0.25
CA ILE A 25 8.85 2.77 -0.11
C ILE A 25 8.02 2.80 1.17
N THR A 26 7.47 3.97 1.47
CA THR A 26 6.63 4.19 2.64
C THR A 26 5.17 4.16 2.20
N LEU A 27 4.36 3.31 2.83
CA LEU A 27 2.90 3.27 2.67
C LEU A 27 2.21 3.80 3.92
N ASP A 28 0.98 4.28 3.76
CA ASP A 28 0.12 4.60 4.89
C ASP A 28 -0.23 3.33 5.67
N LYS A 29 -0.32 3.43 7.00
CA LYS A 29 -0.53 2.27 7.87
C LYS A 29 -1.76 1.46 7.47
N TRP A 30 -2.90 2.13 7.25
CA TRP A 30 -4.13 1.45 6.83
C TRP A 30 -3.97 0.72 5.48
N VAL A 31 -3.20 1.27 4.54
CA VAL A 31 -2.92 0.62 3.26
C VAL A 31 -2.08 -0.62 3.49
N ALA A 32 -1.01 -0.49 4.26
CA ALA A 32 -0.13 -1.60 4.57
C ALA A 32 -0.86 -2.73 5.29
N ASP A 33 -1.66 -2.41 6.31
CA ASP A 33 -2.42 -3.39 7.10
C ASP A 33 -3.41 -4.16 6.21
N VAL A 34 -4.18 -3.47 5.36
CA VAL A 34 -5.09 -4.13 4.40
C VAL A 34 -4.33 -5.06 3.46
N LEU A 35 -3.20 -4.59 2.90
CA LEU A 35 -2.41 -5.39 1.96
C LEU A 35 -1.73 -6.59 2.63
N GLN A 36 -1.26 -6.45 3.87
CA GLN A 36 -0.62 -7.54 4.62
C GLN A 36 -1.60 -8.66 4.98
N ILE A 37 -2.88 -8.34 5.13
CA ILE A 37 -3.94 -9.34 5.35
C ILE A 37 -4.28 -10.07 4.05
N GLU A 38 -4.35 -9.34 2.93
CA GLU A 38 -4.95 -9.84 1.69
C GLU A 38 -3.93 -10.37 0.67
N LEU A 39 -2.66 -10.02 0.81
CA LEU A 39 -1.61 -10.46 -0.08
C LEU A 39 -0.64 -11.41 0.63
N PRO A 40 -0.13 -12.45 -0.07
CA PRO A 40 0.84 -13.37 0.52
C PRO A 40 2.17 -12.68 0.85
N ASP A 41 2.58 -11.71 0.02
CA ASP A 41 3.82 -10.95 0.22
C ASP A 41 3.68 -9.53 -0.36
N VAL A 42 3.55 -8.55 0.53
CA VAL A 42 3.47 -7.12 0.16
C VAL A 42 4.83 -6.58 -0.24
N HIS A 43 5.90 -7.09 0.36
CA HIS A 43 7.26 -6.64 0.10
C HIS A 43 7.67 -6.99 -1.33
N GLU A 44 7.45 -8.24 -1.72
CA GLU A 44 7.72 -8.71 -3.08
C GLU A 44 6.86 -7.97 -4.11
N ARG A 45 5.59 -7.69 -3.81
CA ARG A 45 4.74 -6.88 -4.69
C ARG A 45 5.31 -5.48 -4.92
N ILE A 46 5.81 -4.84 -3.87
CA ILE A 46 6.42 -3.50 -3.96
C ILE A 46 7.70 -3.56 -4.80
N ARG A 47 8.55 -4.58 -4.57
CA ARG A 47 9.76 -4.80 -5.35
C ARG A 47 9.44 -4.97 -6.83
N LEU A 48 8.52 -5.87 -7.18
CA LEU A 48 8.10 -6.11 -8.56
C LEU A 48 7.49 -4.87 -9.23
N ALA A 49 6.72 -4.07 -8.48
CA ALA A 49 6.18 -2.81 -8.99
C ALA A 49 7.29 -1.79 -9.27
N TYR A 50 8.31 -1.73 -8.41
CA TYR A 50 9.48 -0.86 -8.60
C TYR A 50 10.29 -1.29 -9.84
N ASP A 51 10.62 -2.57 -9.95
CA ASP A 51 11.35 -3.13 -11.09
C ASP A 51 10.61 -2.90 -12.41
N LYS A 52 9.28 -3.05 -12.38
CA LYS A 52 8.43 -2.77 -13.54
C LYS A 52 8.52 -1.29 -13.95
N LEU A 53 8.43 -0.36 -13.00
CA LEU A 53 8.52 1.08 -13.28
C LEU A 53 9.91 1.48 -13.77
N LEU A 54 10.98 0.90 -13.21
CA LEU A 54 12.34 1.10 -13.71
C LEU A 54 12.46 0.71 -15.19
N ARG A 55 11.89 -0.45 -15.56
CA ARG A 55 11.96 -0.97 -16.93
C ARG A 55 11.07 -0.21 -17.91
N GLU A 56 9.84 0.10 -17.51
CA GLU A 56 8.82 0.67 -18.41
C GLU A 56 8.83 2.19 -18.48
N LYS A 57 9.34 2.86 -17.43
CA LYS A 57 9.35 4.31 -17.29
C LYS A 57 10.67 4.80 -16.67
N PRO A 58 11.82 4.54 -17.32
CA PRO A 58 13.14 4.86 -16.77
C PRO A 58 13.33 6.37 -16.51
N GLU A 59 12.59 7.22 -17.23
CA GLU A 59 12.60 8.68 -17.09
C GLU A 59 12.01 9.18 -15.77
N LEU A 60 11.25 8.35 -15.05
CA LEU A 60 10.69 8.74 -13.77
C LEU A 60 11.80 8.90 -12.74
N THR A 61 11.77 10.01 -12.01
CA THR A 61 12.60 10.19 -10.83
C THR A 61 12.22 9.18 -9.74
N ARG A 62 13.16 8.90 -8.82
CA ARG A 62 12.92 8.06 -7.64
C ARG A 62 11.64 8.45 -6.88
N ARG A 63 11.38 9.76 -6.72
CA ARG A 63 10.18 10.27 -6.05
C ARG A 63 8.90 9.95 -6.83
N GLN A 64 8.91 10.13 -8.15
CA GLN A 64 7.76 9.81 -8.99
C GLN A 64 7.47 8.30 -9.00
N ARG A 65 8.51 7.45 -9.09
CA ARG A 65 8.34 5.99 -8.95
C ARG A 65 7.68 5.64 -7.62
N GLY A 66 8.15 6.25 -6.53
CA GLY A 66 7.56 6.07 -5.20
C GLY A 66 6.10 6.54 -5.11
N ASN A 67 5.74 7.65 -5.77
CA ASN A 67 4.34 8.09 -5.87
C ASN A 67 3.48 7.05 -6.60
N CYS A 68 3.93 6.56 -7.76
CA CYS A 68 3.18 5.57 -8.52
C CYS A 68 2.93 4.29 -7.71
N ILE A 69 3.93 3.80 -6.97
CA ILE A 69 3.77 2.61 -6.14
C ILE A 69 2.78 2.86 -5.00
N ARG A 70 2.84 4.03 -4.34
CA ARG A 70 1.88 4.42 -3.30
C ARG A 70 0.44 4.45 -3.84
N GLU A 71 0.23 5.09 -4.99
CA GLU A 71 -1.09 5.13 -5.64
C GLU A 71 -1.58 3.74 -6.03
N MET A 72 -0.70 2.88 -6.56
CA MET A 72 -1.04 1.50 -6.89
C MET A 72 -1.40 0.67 -5.65
N ALA A 73 -0.67 0.84 -4.55
CA ALA A 73 -0.92 0.17 -3.29
C ALA A 73 -2.27 0.60 -2.70
N GLU A 74 -2.54 1.90 -2.67
CA GLU A 74 -3.79 2.46 -2.19
C GLU A 74 -4.99 2.00 -3.04
N ARG A 75 -4.89 2.06 -4.36
CA ARG A 75 -5.91 1.52 -5.28
C ARG A 75 -6.14 0.03 -5.07
N THR A 76 -5.10 -0.73 -4.73
CA THR A 76 -5.22 -2.16 -4.42
C THR A 76 -5.94 -2.36 -3.09
N ALA A 77 -5.55 -1.65 -2.03
CA ALA A 77 -6.19 -1.74 -0.72
C ALA A 77 -7.67 -1.35 -0.78
N ASN A 78 -8.02 -0.35 -1.58
CA ASN A 78 -9.42 0.05 -1.82
C ASN A 78 -10.26 -1.01 -2.55
N LYS A 79 -9.68 -2.08 -3.11
CA LYS A 79 -10.47 -3.22 -3.62
C LYS A 79 -10.99 -4.11 -2.50
N TYR A 80 -10.35 -4.09 -1.33
CA TYR A 80 -10.68 -4.95 -0.20
C TYR A 80 -11.54 -4.20 0.83
N GLN A 81 -12.73 -3.74 0.41
CA GLN A 81 -13.61 -2.91 1.23
C GLN A 81 -13.99 -3.57 2.56
N VAL A 82 -14.29 -4.87 2.57
CA VAL A 82 -14.62 -5.62 3.79
C VAL A 82 -13.47 -5.57 4.80
N ARG A 83 -12.22 -5.71 4.34
CA ARG A 83 -11.05 -5.62 5.22
C ARG A 83 -10.72 -4.21 5.61
N LYS A 84 -10.86 -3.26 4.69
CA LYS A 84 -10.70 -1.84 4.98
C LYS A 84 -11.63 -1.45 6.12
N LYS A 85 -12.91 -1.84 6.08
CA LYS A 85 -13.85 -1.66 7.18
C LYS A 85 -13.33 -2.25 8.49
N LYS A 86 -12.90 -3.51 8.50
CA LYS A 86 -12.35 -4.17 9.69
C LYS A 86 -11.09 -3.48 10.25
N VAL A 87 -10.15 -3.11 9.39
CA VAL A 87 -8.90 -2.40 9.76
C VAL A 87 -9.20 -1.00 10.31
N LEU A 88 -10.23 -0.34 9.80
CA LEU A 88 -10.71 0.95 10.27
C LEU A 88 -11.62 0.85 11.50
N GLY A 89 -11.80 -0.33 12.10
CA GLY A 89 -12.60 -0.51 13.31
C GLY A 89 -14.11 -0.50 13.09
N TRP A 90 -14.59 -0.81 11.89
CA TRP A 90 -16.03 -1.02 11.65
C TRP A 90 -16.42 -2.30 12.39
N ASN A 91 -17.28 -2.17 13.40
CA ASN A 91 -17.85 -3.31 14.10
C ASN A 91 -18.73 -4.12 13.13
N ASP A 92 -18.70 -5.45 13.27
CA ASP A 92 -19.51 -6.38 12.45
C ASP A 92 -21.02 -6.06 12.47
N LYS A 93 -21.49 -5.25 13.43
CA LYS A 93 -22.88 -4.78 13.53
C LYS A 93 -23.33 -3.80 12.42
N ASP A 94 -22.39 -3.19 11.70
CA ASP A 94 -22.68 -2.25 10.59
C ASP A 94 -22.42 -2.87 9.20
N ILE A 95 -22.09 -4.17 9.14
CA ILE A 95 -21.84 -4.92 7.89
C ILE A 95 -23.09 -5.65 7.39
N ASP A 96 -24.16 -5.69 8.17
CA ASP A 96 -25.48 -6.15 7.72
C ASP A 96 -26.29 -4.99 7.14
N LEU A 97 -26.09 -4.71 5.86
CA LEU A 97 -27.13 -4.13 5.02
C LEU A 97 -27.01 -4.75 3.62
N PHE A 98 -27.94 -5.67 3.38
CA PHE A 98 -28.30 -6.27 2.10
C PHE A 98 -28.50 -5.23 1.00
#